data_AF-L2GSN0-F1
#
_entry.id   AF-L2GSN0-F1
#
_cell.length_a   1.000
_cell.length_b   1.000
_cell.length_c   1.000
_cell.angle_alpha   90.00
_cell.angle_beta   90.00
_cell.angle_gamma   90.00
#
_symmetry.space_group_name_H-M   'P 1'
#
loop_
_entity.id
_entity.type
_entity.pdbx_description
1 polymer ?
#
loop_
_entity_poly.entity_id
_entity_poly.type
_entity_poly.pdbx_seq_one_letter_code
_entity_poly.pdbx_strand_id
1 'polypeptide(L)'
;MPLKTGNIYNSKIGIIYIFSIFTLLEISLYGINVYFIPTVIPDYPFTVYGASLILGNFFLTEAIITRNIYQMCIYPFLYAYTLSVNLLNITHHNNISLACQMVLIAIIVLHGVLFLMKFRDFFYEFSWYYYKKIGGRQEIIGKSIFLIRSE
;
A
#
# COMPACT_ATOMS: atom_id res chain seq x y z
N MET A 1 2.29 16.74 -29.33
CA MET A 1 1.43 15.54 -29.26
C MET A 1 0.70 15.55 -27.92
N PRO A 2 -0.63 15.45 -27.86
CA PRO A 2 -1.34 15.38 -26.59
C PRO A 2 -1.02 14.04 -25.93
N LEU A 3 -0.24 14.08 -24.85
CA LEU A 3 -0.03 12.92 -23.98
C LEU A 3 -1.40 12.39 -23.55
N LYS A 4 -1.60 11.09 -23.77
CA LYS A 4 -2.77 10.30 -23.35
C LYS A 4 -3.02 10.44 -21.84
N THR A 5 -3.64 11.54 -21.41
CA THR A 5 -4.07 11.78 -20.02
C THR A 5 -5.02 10.69 -19.53
N GLY A 6 -5.81 10.09 -20.44
CA GLY A 6 -6.68 8.95 -20.13
C GLY A 6 -5.95 7.67 -19.73
N ASN A 7 -4.77 7.36 -20.31
CA ASN A 7 -4.04 6.13 -19.98
C ASN A 7 -3.39 6.19 -18.59
N ILE A 8 -2.89 7.38 -18.20
CA ILE A 8 -2.25 7.58 -16.90
C ILE A 8 -3.29 7.50 -15.78
N TYR A 9 -4.49 8.06 -16.00
CA TYR A 9 -5.58 7.99 -15.02
C TYR A 9 -6.10 6.55 -14.86
N ASN A 10 -6.28 5.80 -15.95
CA ASN A 10 -6.66 4.39 -15.92
C ASN A 10 -5.60 3.51 -15.24
N SER A 11 -4.32 3.82 -15.39
CA SER A 11 -3.22 3.07 -14.75
C SER A 11 -3.26 3.20 -13.22
N LYS A 12 -3.54 4.40 -12.68
CA LYS A 12 -3.62 4.64 -11.23
C LYS A 12 -4.80 3.93 -10.59
N ILE A 13 -5.96 3.99 -11.24
CA ILE A 13 -7.16 3.27 -10.82
C ILE A 13 -6.87 1.75 -10.77
N GLY A 14 -6.17 1.23 -11.78
CA GLY A 14 -5.73 -0.17 -11.79
C GLY A 14 -4.85 -0.53 -10.59
N ILE A 15 -3.92 0.35 -10.21
CA ILE A 15 -3.05 0.11 -9.04
C ILE A 15 -3.85 0.14 -7.72
N ILE A 16 -4.79 1.08 -7.57
CA ILE A 16 -5.70 1.12 -6.40
C ILE A 16 -6.49 -0.18 -6.30
N TYR A 17 -7.02 -0.69 -7.42
CA TYR A 17 -7.73 -1.96 -7.43
C TYR A 17 -6.83 -3.13 -7.03
N ILE A 18 -5.60 -3.18 -7.52
CA ILE A 18 -4.63 -4.22 -7.15
C ILE A 18 -4.39 -4.21 -5.62
N PHE A 19 -4.05 -3.06 -5.04
CA PHE A 19 -3.84 -2.96 -3.58
C PHE A 19 -5.09 -3.26 -2.77
N SER A 20 -6.27 -2.88 -3.26
CA SER A 20 -7.55 -3.22 -2.63
C SER A 20 -7.83 -4.72 -2.67
N ILE A 21 -7.49 -5.41 -3.76
CA ILE A 21 -7.63 -6.88 -3.86
C ILE A 21 -6.69 -7.57 -2.87
N PHE A 22 -5.44 -7.10 -2.73
CA PHE A 22 -4.53 -7.61 -1.71
C PHE A 22 -5.09 -7.45 -0.30
N THR A 23 -5.62 -6.26 0.01
CA THR A 23 -6.23 -5.99 1.33
C THR A 23 -7.44 -6.89 1.59
N LEU A 24 -8.30 -7.12 0.58
CA LEU A 24 -9.43 -8.06 0.71
C LEU A 24 -8.94 -9.49 0.96
N LEU A 25 -7.87 -9.91 0.28
CA LEU A 25 -7.27 -11.23 0.46
C LEU A 25 -6.67 -11.37 1.88
N GLU A 26 -6.01 -10.34 2.39
CA GLU A 26 -5.48 -10.28 3.76
C GLU A 26 -6.59 -10.37 4.81
N ILE A 27 -7.67 -9.60 4.64
CA ILE A 27 -8.81 -9.62 5.58
C ILE A 27 -9.51 -10.97 5.56
N SER A 28 -9.75 -11.54 4.37
CA SER A 28 -10.42 -12.84 4.23
C SER A 28 -9.60 -13.97 4.86
N LEU A 29 -8.29 -14.03 4.60
CA LEU A 29 -7.41 -15.01 5.22
C LEU A 29 -7.25 -14.81 6.72
N TYR A 30 -7.23 -13.57 7.18
CA TYR A 30 -7.25 -13.26 8.60
C TYR A 30 -8.54 -13.76 9.27
N GLY A 31 -9.70 -13.54 8.64
CA GLY A 31 -10.98 -14.06 9.12
C GLY A 31 -11.02 -15.59 9.16
N ILE A 32 -10.49 -16.26 8.13
CA ILE A 32 -10.36 -17.72 8.10
C ILE A 32 -9.40 -18.21 9.20
N ASN A 33 -8.26 -17.54 9.40
CA ASN A 33 -7.32 -17.88 10.45
C ASN A 33 -8.01 -17.84 11.83
N VAL A 34 -8.68 -16.73 12.14
CA VAL A 34 -9.42 -16.54 13.40
C VAL A 34 -10.50 -17.59 13.60
N TYR A 35 -11.24 -17.97 12.56
CA TYR A 35 -12.28 -19.01 12.63
C TYR A 35 -11.75 -20.37 13.12
N PHE A 36 -10.51 -20.72 12.78
CA PHE A 36 -9.89 -21.99 13.16
C PHE A 36 -9.13 -21.94 14.50
N ILE A 37 -9.10 -20.80 15.19
CA ILE A 37 -8.52 -20.68 16.53
C ILE A 37 -9.55 -21.17 17.56
N PRO A 38 -9.20 -22.17 18.39
CA PRO A 38 -10.14 -22.81 19.32
C PRO A 38 -10.54 -21.92 20.51
N THR A 39 -9.78 -20.87 20.79
CA THR A 39 -10.04 -19.89 21.84
C THR A 39 -10.41 -18.56 21.21
N VAL A 40 -11.56 -17.99 21.60
CA VAL A 40 -11.82 -16.57 21.34
C VAL A 40 -10.82 -15.81 22.20
N ILE A 41 -9.74 -15.35 21.58
CA ILE A 41 -8.76 -14.48 22.22
C ILE A 41 -9.25 -13.04 21.96
N PRO A 42 -9.93 -12.38 22.91
CA PRO A 42 -10.37 -10.99 22.75
C PRO A 42 -9.19 -10.01 22.82
N ASP A 43 -7.95 -10.48 22.76
CA ASP A 43 -6.78 -9.65 22.98
C ASP A 43 -6.70 -8.54 21.93
N TYR A 44 -6.41 -7.36 22.46
CA TYR A 44 -6.11 -6.11 21.76
C TYR A 44 -5.28 -6.27 20.46
N PRO A 45 -4.27 -7.16 20.35
CA PRO A 45 -3.49 -7.33 19.12
C PRO A 45 -4.31 -7.79 17.91
N PHE A 46 -5.35 -8.61 18.09
CA PHE A 46 -6.21 -9.07 16.98
C PHE A 46 -7.06 -7.92 16.43
N THR A 47 -7.68 -7.12 17.30
CA THR A 47 -8.49 -5.96 16.87
C THR A 47 -7.61 -4.88 16.22
N VAL A 48 -6.43 -4.64 16.79
CA VAL A 48 -5.44 -3.69 16.25
C VAL A 48 -4.92 -4.14 14.90
N TYR A 49 -4.65 -5.43 14.70
CA TYR A 49 -4.21 -5.97 13.43
C TYR A 49 -5.23 -5.71 12.31
N GLY A 50 -6.50 -6.09 12.51
CA GLY A 50 -7.56 -5.87 11.52
C GLY A 50 -7.76 -4.39 11.19
N ALA A 51 -7.75 -3.53 12.21
CA ALA A 51 -7.84 -2.08 12.02
C ALA A 51 -6.63 -1.52 11.26
N SER A 52 -5.41 -2.00 11.53
CA SER A 52 -4.19 -1.54 10.89
C SER A 52 -4.12 -1.88 9.40
N LEU A 53 -4.64 -3.04 8.98
CA LEU A 53 -4.76 -3.39 7.55
C LEU A 53 -5.69 -2.43 6.80
N ILE A 54 -6.87 -2.19 7.37
CA ILE A 54 -7.89 -1.30 6.76
C ILE A 54 -7.36 0.14 6.70
N LEU A 55 -6.81 0.64 7.80
CA LEU A 55 -6.21 1.97 7.86
C LEU A 55 -5.02 2.11 6.90
N GLY A 56 -4.17 1.10 6.80
CA GLY A 56 -3.06 1.06 5.85
C GLY A 56 -3.54 1.25 4.42
N ASN A 57 -4.51 0.45 3.97
CA ASN A 57 -5.04 0.55 2.61
C ASN A 57 -5.80 1.86 2.37
N PHE A 58 -6.50 2.39 3.38
CA PHE A 58 -7.15 3.69 3.31
C PHE A 58 -6.12 4.81 3.07
N PHE A 59 -5.06 4.86 3.89
CA PHE A 59 -3.99 5.85 3.72
C PHE A 59 -3.28 5.71 2.37
N LEU A 60 -3.05 4.49 1.89
CA LEU A 60 -2.45 4.25 0.58
C LEU A 60 -3.33 4.80 -0.55
N THR A 61 -4.63 4.48 -0.51
CA THR A 61 -5.59 4.91 -1.52
C THR A 61 -5.75 6.42 -1.51
N GLU A 62 -5.89 7.01 -0.32
CA GLU A 62 -5.96 8.46 -0.14
C GLU A 62 -4.68 9.15 -0.64
N ALA A 63 -3.50 8.60 -0.33
CA ALA A 63 -2.22 9.12 -0.80
C ALA A 63 -2.15 9.12 -2.35
N ILE A 64 -2.64 8.07 -3.01
CA ILE A 64 -2.65 7.98 -4.47
C ILE A 64 -3.62 8.99 -5.09
N ILE A 65 -4.82 9.14 -4.53
CA ILE A 65 -5.85 10.06 -5.03
C ILE A 65 -5.41 11.52 -4.83
N THR A 66 -4.97 11.86 -3.63
CA THR A 66 -4.59 13.23 -3.24
C THR A 66 -3.16 13.59 -3.65
N ARG A 67 -2.36 12.61 -4.10
CA ARG A 67 -0.93 12.74 -4.43
C ARG A 67 -0.12 13.24 -3.23
N ASN A 68 -0.45 12.74 -2.04
CA ASN A 68 0.16 13.14 -0.78
C ASN A 68 1.38 12.27 -0.46
N ILE A 69 2.57 12.88 -0.54
CA ILE A 69 3.85 12.20 -0.28
C ILE A 69 3.96 11.74 1.18
N TYR A 70 3.44 12.52 2.12
CA TYR A 70 3.57 12.22 3.54
C TYR A 70 2.79 10.96 3.91
N GLN A 71 1.55 10.84 3.45
CA GLN A 71 0.73 9.63 3.66
C GLN A 71 1.38 8.41 2.98
N MET A 72 1.94 8.59 1.77
CA MET A 72 2.67 7.54 1.06
C MET A 72 3.90 7.04 1.83
N CYS A 73 4.63 7.94 2.50
CA CYS A 73 5.78 7.60 3.34
C CYS A 73 5.41 6.97 4.68
N ILE A 74 4.20 7.21 5.20
CA ILE A 74 3.72 6.60 6.45
C ILE A 74 3.30 5.15 6.23
N TYR A 75 2.78 4.82 5.04
CA TYR A 75 2.29 3.49 4.71
C TYR A 75 3.26 2.33 5.03
N PRO A 76 4.56 2.38 4.66
CA PRO A 76 5.53 1.34 5.02
C PRO A 76 5.63 1.06 6.53
N PHE A 77 5.52 2.10 7.37
CA PHE A 77 5.63 1.94 8.81
C PHE A 77 4.42 1.23 9.40
N LEU A 78 3.21 1.61 8.95
CA LEU A 78 1.98 0.89 9.30
C LEU A 78 2.07 -0.57 8.87
N TYR A 79 2.51 -0.80 7.64
CA TYR A 79 2.56 -2.14 7.07
C TYR A 79 3.61 -3.05 7.74
N ALA A 80 4.79 -2.50 8.06
CA ALA A 80 5.81 -3.21 8.83
C ALA A 80 5.32 -3.53 10.25
N TYR A 81 4.62 -2.60 10.91
CA TYR A 81 4.01 -2.85 12.20
C TYR A 81 2.99 -3.99 12.14
N THR A 82 2.10 -3.97 11.14
CA THR A 82 1.11 -5.03 10.90
C THR A 82 1.77 -6.40 10.70
N LEU A 83 2.85 -6.45 9.91
CA LEU A 83 3.63 -7.67 9.70
C LEU A 83 4.29 -8.15 10.99
N SER A 84 4.91 -7.26 11.77
CA SER A 84 5.55 -7.60 13.04
C SER A 84 4.56 -8.17 14.05
N VAL A 85 3.37 -7.56 14.17
CA VAL A 85 2.30 -8.08 15.05
C VAL A 85 1.89 -9.49 14.62
N ASN A 86 1.75 -9.73 13.31
CA ASN A 86 1.33 -11.03 12.79
C ASN A 86 2.39 -12.12 12.99
N LEU A 87 3.68 -11.76 12.90
CA LEU A 87 4.82 -12.65 13.17
C LEU A 87 4.96 -12.96 14.67
N LEU A 88 4.74 -11.97 15.54
CA LEU A 88 4.80 -12.17 16.99
C LEU A 88 3.65 -13.05 17.49
N ASN A 89 2.49 -12.99 16.84
CA ASN A 89 1.31 -13.78 17.17
C ASN A 89 1.26 -15.14 16.44
N ILE A 90 2.38 -15.72 16.02
CA ILE A 90 2.39 -17.08 15.46
C ILE A 90 2.07 -18.06 16.58
N THR A 91 0.86 -18.63 16.54
CA THR A 91 0.39 -19.60 17.53
C THR A 91 0.25 -20.98 16.91
N HIS A 92 0.90 -21.99 17.50
CA HIS A 92 0.77 -23.40 17.13
C HIS A 92 -0.47 -24.06 17.76
N HIS A 93 -1.65 -23.45 17.63
CA HIS A 93 -2.88 -24.00 18.20
C HIS A 93 -3.54 -25.06 17.30
N ASN A 94 -3.49 -24.87 15.99
CA ASN A 94 -4.07 -25.79 15.01
C ASN A 94 -3.26 -25.70 13.71
N ASN A 95 -2.95 -26.84 13.08
CA ASN A 95 -2.19 -26.90 11.84
C ASN A 95 -2.87 -26.15 10.69
N ILE A 96 -4.21 -26.10 10.66
CA ILE A 96 -4.97 -25.38 9.64
C ILE A 96 -4.85 -23.86 9.85
N SER A 97 -5.03 -23.38 11.08
CA SER A 97 -4.84 -21.97 11.44
C SER A 97 -3.42 -21.51 11.14
N LEU A 98 -2.41 -22.31 11.51
CA LEU A 98 -1.02 -22.04 11.18
C LEU A 98 -0.79 -21.92 9.67
N ALA A 99 -1.33 -22.84 8.87
CA ALA A 99 -1.23 -22.78 7.41
C ALA A 99 -1.86 -21.49 6.86
N CYS A 100 -3.05 -21.12 7.33
CA CYS A 100 -3.70 -19.86 6.96
C CYS A 100 -2.86 -18.64 7.37
N GLN A 101 -2.26 -18.64 8.55
CA GLN A 101 -1.40 -17.56 9.03
C GLN A 101 -0.13 -17.43 8.19
N MET A 102 0.49 -18.53 7.78
CA MET A 102 1.66 -18.51 6.90
C MET A 102 1.33 -17.98 5.51
N VAL A 103 0.18 -18.37 4.95
CA VAL A 103 -0.31 -17.84 3.66
C VAL A 103 -0.63 -16.35 3.77
N LEU A 104 -1.24 -15.92 4.88
CA LEU A 104 -1.50 -14.51 5.18
C LEU A 104 -0.20 -13.70 5.22
N ILE A 105 0.83 -14.17 5.95
CA ILE A 105 2.15 -13.52 6.00
C ILE A 105 2.76 -13.42 4.60
N ALA A 106 2.69 -14.48 3.80
CA ALA A 106 3.23 -14.47 2.44
C ALA A 106 2.55 -13.41 1.55
N ILE A 107 1.22 -13.26 1.67
CA ILE A 107 0.47 -12.25 0.92
C ILE A 107 0.82 -10.85 1.39
N ILE A 108 0.96 -10.64 2.70
CA ILE A 108 1.38 -9.35 3.25
C ILE A 108 2.76 -8.98 2.66
N VAL A 109 3.72 -9.90 2.71
CA VAL A 109 5.05 -9.67 2.14
C VAL A 109 4.97 -9.35 0.64
N LEU A 110 4.18 -10.10 -0.13
CA LEU A 110 4.00 -9.86 -1.56
C LEU A 110 3.41 -8.46 -1.85
N HIS A 111 2.39 -8.06 -1.09
CA HIS A 111 1.78 -6.73 -1.18
C HIS A 111 2.79 -5.63 -0.84
N GLY A 112 3.60 -5.82 0.21
CA GLY A 112 4.70 -4.91 0.58
C GLY A 112 5.76 -4.78 -0.53
N VAL A 113 6.14 -5.89 -1.17
CA VAL A 113 7.08 -5.88 -2.31
C VAL A 113 6.50 -5.11 -3.49
N LEU A 114 5.23 -5.35 -3.85
CA LEU A 114 4.56 -4.61 -4.92
C LEU A 114 4.49 -3.11 -4.63
N PHE A 115 4.21 -2.74 -3.38
CA PHE A 115 4.26 -1.36 -2.95
C PHE A 115 5.66 -0.77 -3.14
N LEU A 116 6.73 -1.44 -2.69
CA LEU A 116 8.11 -0.96 -2.83
C LEU A 116 8.52 -0.76 -4.29
N MET A 117 8.11 -1.68 -5.18
CA MET A 117 8.35 -1.55 -6.62
C MET A 117 7.71 -0.28 -7.20
N LYS A 118 6.53 0.10 -6.70
CA LYS A 118 5.78 1.27 -7.16
C LYS A 118 6.10 2.55 -6.38
N PHE A 119 6.67 2.44 -5.19
CA PHE A 119 6.95 3.56 -4.30
C PHE A 119 7.79 4.63 -4.98
N ARG A 120 8.84 4.22 -5.71
CA ARG A 120 9.70 5.15 -6.45
C ARG A 120 8.91 5.95 -7.48
N ASP A 121 8.08 5.27 -8.27
CA ASP A 121 7.28 5.89 -9.33
C ASP A 121 6.29 6.91 -8.73
N PHE A 122 5.61 6.53 -7.64
CA PHE A 122 4.71 7.42 -6.92
C PHE A 122 5.43 8.61 -6.29
N PHE A 123 6.59 8.38 -5.67
CA PHE A 123 7.37 9.44 -5.02
C PHE A 123 7.80 10.51 -6.02
N TYR A 124 8.31 10.12 -7.19
CA TYR A 124 8.66 11.07 -8.25
C TYR A 124 7.43 11.81 -8.76
N GLU A 125 6.33 11.10 -9.02
CA GLU A 125 5.13 11.73 -9.56
C GLU A 125 4.51 12.73 -8.57
N PHE A 126 4.43 12.37 -7.29
CA PHE A 126 3.82 13.22 -6.27
C PHE A 126 4.74 14.40 -5.96
N SER A 127 6.06 14.20 -5.89
CA SER A 127 7.04 15.28 -5.75
C SER A 127 6.95 16.28 -6.90
N TRP A 128 6.80 15.78 -8.13
CA TRP A 128 6.62 16.63 -9.30
C TRP A 128 5.31 17.42 -9.27
N TYR A 129 4.22 16.77 -8.83
CA TYR A 129 2.93 17.44 -8.64
C TYR A 129 3.02 18.53 -7.57
N TYR A 130 3.68 18.25 -6.45
CA TYR A 130 3.88 19.21 -5.36
C TYR A 130 4.76 20.38 -5.78
N TYR A 131 5.86 20.11 -6.50
CA TYR A 131 6.74 21.13 -7.08
C TYR A 131 5.99 22.08 -8.04
N LYS A 132 5.12 21.53 -8.89
CA LYS A 132 4.26 22.34 -9.76
C LYS A 132 3.27 23.20 -8.97
N LYS A 133 2.69 22.65 -7.89
CA LYS A 133 1.70 23.36 -7.06
C LYS A 133 2.30 24.55 -6.30
N ILE A 134 3.55 24.45 -5.85
CA ILE A 134 4.24 25.51 -5.08
C ILE A 134 4.76 26.65 -5.98
N GLY A 135 4.75 26.48 -7.31
CA GLY A 135 5.33 27.46 -8.22
C GLY A 135 6.86 27.41 -8.20
N GLY A 136 7.41 26.24 -8.53
CA GLY A 136 8.85 26.02 -8.57
C GLY A 136 9.64 27.05 -9.39
N ARG A 137 10.95 27.15 -9.14
CA ARG A 137 11.85 28.09 -9.83
C ARG A 137 11.70 28.01 -11.35
N GLN A 138 11.45 29.16 -11.99
CA GLN A 138 11.28 29.28 -13.45
C GLN A 138 12.49 28.73 -14.25
N GLU A 139 13.69 28.76 -13.67
CA GLU A 139 14.94 28.24 -14.23
C GLU A 139 14.91 26.74 -14.54
N ILE A 140 14.18 25.94 -13.76
CA ILE A 140 14.07 24.48 -13.93
C ILE A 140 12.92 24.14 -14.88
N ILE A 141 11.85 24.93 -14.85
CA ILE A 141 10.66 24.76 -15.69
C ILE A 141 11.04 24.90 -17.18
N GLY A 142 11.91 25.85 -17.52
CA GLY A 142 12.41 26.06 -18.89
C GLY A 142 13.30 24.94 -19.43
N LYS A 143 14.11 24.28 -18.59
CA LYS A 143 14.99 23.18 -19.02
C LYS A 143 14.24 21.88 -19.31
N SER A 144 13.13 21.62 -18.61
CA SER A 144 12.30 20.43 -18.86
C SER A 144 11.49 20.50 -20.18
N ILE A 145 11.19 21.70 -20.68
CA ILE A 145 10.48 21.87 -21.98
C ILE A 145 11.42 21.58 -23.16
N PHE A 146 12.72 21.82 -23.02
CA PHE A 146 13.70 21.54 -24.07
C PHE A 146 14.09 20.07 -24.18
N LEU A 147 14.14 19.33 -23.06
CA LEU A 147 14.44 17.89 -23.07
C LEU A 147 13.29 17.02 -23.61
N ILE A 148 12.05 17.53 -23.62
CA ILE A 148 10.89 16.84 -24.20
C ILE A 148 10.77 17.09 -25.72
N ARG A 149 11.59 18.00 -26.28
CA ARG A 149 11.56 18.37 -27.71
C ARG A 149 12.60 17.63 -28.55
N SER A 150 13.40 16.75 -27.96
CA SER A 150 14.48 16.03 -28.64
C SER A 150 14.33 14.51 -28.58
N GLU A 151 13.11 13.98 -28.75
CA GLU A 151 12.81 12.63 -29.25
C GLU A 151 11.54 12.66 -30.10
#